data_AF-A0A927R1G3-F1
#
_entry.id   AF-A0A927R1G3-F1
#
_cell.length_a   1.000
_cell.length_b   1.000
_cell.length_c   1.000
_cell.angle_alpha   90.00
_cell.angle_beta   90.00
_cell.angle_gamma   90.00
#
_symmetry.space_group_name_H-M   'P 1'
#
loop_
_entity.id
_entity.type
_entity.pdbx_description
1 polymer ?
#
loop_
_entity_poly.entity_id
_entity_poly.type
_entity_poly.pdbx_seq_one_letter_code
_entity_poly.pdbx_strand_id
1 'polypeptide(L)'
;MEYTNDNNRTWAFFIIRNADGFGGGTISNLKVKNISVRDQGTTAGTLKGYSSTENISGITFDTVMMPGSTGPATNLYEMNIINKANYTQPTILPTQTSKPIQRPNLARNKPAYASSSKAAPYLTVDGDYTTRWGSNYTDNEWYYVDLGSSMDIDEVKLYWETAYGKSYRIQVSDDAANWKDVYSTTTGDGGLDVIRFTPTKARYVRMNGTLRGTIYGYSL
;
A
#
# COMPACT_ATOMS: atom_id res chain seq x y z
N MET A 1 46.92 6.48 2.74
CA MET A 1 46.45 6.02 4.06
C MET A 1 44.98 5.65 3.89
N GLU A 2 44.70 4.35 3.83
CA GLU A 2 43.33 3.83 3.82
C GLU A 2 42.79 3.94 5.23
N TYR A 3 41.86 4.87 5.44
CA TYR A 3 41.12 4.97 6.69
C TYR A 3 40.02 3.92 6.66
N THR A 4 40.34 2.67 6.99
CA THR A 4 39.37 1.58 7.15
C THR A 4 38.77 1.62 8.56
N ASN A 5 37.45 1.58 8.65
CA ASN A 5 36.70 1.52 9.90
C ASN A 5 36.78 0.08 10.46
N ASP A 6 37.28 -0.12 11.69
CA ASP A 6 37.38 -1.47 12.28
C ASP A 6 36.06 -2.00 12.86
N ASN A 7 35.77 -3.25 12.53
CA ASN A 7 34.93 -4.32 13.11
C ASN A 7 33.63 -4.08 13.92
N ASN A 8 33.12 -2.87 14.18
CA ASN A 8 31.79 -2.63 14.81
C ASN A 8 31.29 -1.17 14.69
N ARG A 9 31.43 -0.52 13.52
CA ARG A 9 31.18 0.92 13.38
C ARG A 9 29.92 1.22 12.56
N THR A 10 29.30 2.36 12.89
CA THR A 10 28.21 3.03 12.16
C THR A 10 28.71 4.41 11.72
N TRP A 11 28.16 4.98 10.65
CA TRP A 11 28.47 6.34 10.22
C TRP A 11 27.64 7.42 10.95
N ALA A 12 26.51 7.03 11.56
CA ALA A 12 25.60 7.95 12.24
C ALA A 12 25.08 7.36 13.55
N PHE A 13 25.13 8.18 14.61
CA PHE A 13 24.62 7.80 15.93
C PHE A 13 24.04 9.02 16.64
N PHE A 14 22.71 9.03 16.79
CA PHE A 14 21.97 10.02 17.55
C PHE A 14 21.22 9.29 18.66
N ILE A 15 21.59 9.55 19.90
CA ILE A 15 21.00 8.89 21.04
C ILE A 15 20.85 9.83 22.22
N ILE A 16 19.79 9.61 22.99
CA ILE A 16 19.65 10.10 24.36
C ILE A 16 19.71 8.85 25.25
N ARG A 17 20.74 8.74 26.11
CA ARG A 17 20.93 7.61 27.06
C ARG A 17 21.05 8.16 28.48
N ASN A 18 20.61 7.37 29.47
CA ASN A 18 21.00 7.53 30.87
C ASN A 18 21.24 6.14 31.49
N ALA A 19 22.39 5.94 32.14
CA ALA A 19 22.54 4.93 33.20
C ALA A 19 22.92 5.58 34.56
N ASP A 20 23.22 6.87 34.54
CA ASP A 20 23.99 7.62 35.52
C ASP A 20 23.55 9.11 35.63
N GLY A 21 22.48 9.52 34.94
CA GLY A 21 21.68 10.71 35.30
C GLY A 21 22.13 12.09 34.77
N PHE A 22 23.03 12.18 33.78
CA PHE A 22 23.47 13.48 33.23
C PHE A 22 23.14 13.70 31.73
N GLY A 23 22.46 12.78 31.06
CA GLY A 23 21.93 12.95 29.70
C GLY A 23 20.43 13.26 29.74
N GLY A 24 20.05 14.46 30.16
CA GLY A 24 18.65 14.91 30.14
C GLY A 24 18.39 15.88 28.98
N GLY A 25 17.21 15.78 28.36
CA GLY A 25 16.75 16.73 27.33
C GLY A 25 16.56 16.13 25.93
N THR A 26 16.05 16.97 25.01
CA THR A 26 15.74 16.57 23.63
C THR A 26 16.88 16.91 22.68
N ILE A 27 17.06 16.12 21.62
CA ILE A 27 17.79 16.56 20.43
C ILE A 27 16.74 17.12 19.48
N SER A 28 16.80 18.41 19.18
CA SER A 28 15.84 19.06 18.28
C SER A 28 16.53 19.97 17.27
N ASN A 29 15.90 20.13 16.10
CA ASN A 29 16.30 21.09 15.06
C ASN A 29 17.74 20.91 14.54
N LEU A 30 18.23 19.68 14.50
CA LEU A 30 19.54 19.36 13.95
C LEU A 30 19.47 19.28 12.42
N LYS A 31 20.38 19.97 11.73
CA LYS A 31 20.58 19.83 10.28
C LYS A 31 21.93 19.17 9.99
N VAL A 32 21.90 17.96 9.47
CA VAL A 32 23.06 17.25 8.89
C VAL A 32 23.06 17.53 7.41
N LYS A 33 24.07 18.23 6.88
CA LYS A 33 24.07 18.66 5.47
C LYS A 33 25.37 18.38 4.73
N ASN A 34 25.27 18.10 3.43
CA ASN A 34 26.38 17.94 2.50
C ASN A 34 27.41 16.92 2.98
N ILE A 35 26.93 15.74 3.38
CA ILE A 35 27.77 14.65 3.89
C ILE A 35 28.00 13.65 2.77
N SER A 36 29.25 13.28 2.53
CA SER A 36 29.61 12.11 1.71
C SER A 36 30.13 11.02 2.63
N VAL A 37 29.29 10.03 2.90
CA VAL A 37 29.62 8.87 3.71
C VAL A 37 30.55 7.98 2.89
N ARG A 38 31.75 7.71 3.42
CA ARG A 38 32.74 6.86 2.75
C ARG A 38 32.48 5.37 2.97
N ASP A 39 32.01 5.03 4.17
CA ASP A 39 31.67 3.67 4.58
C ASP A 39 30.42 3.74 5.46
N GLN A 40 29.40 2.96 5.12
CA GLN A 40 28.13 2.92 5.84
C GLN A 40 28.21 2.12 7.15
N GLY A 41 29.31 1.39 7.36
CA GLY A 41 29.51 0.52 8.51
C GLY A 41 28.72 -0.79 8.43
N THR A 42 29.13 -1.78 9.23
CA THR A 42 28.43 -3.08 9.35
C THR A 42 27.35 -3.07 10.42
N THR A 43 27.35 -2.06 11.30
CA THR A 43 26.33 -1.88 12.35
C THR A 43 25.35 -0.78 11.94
N ALA A 44 24.06 -1.02 12.15
CA ALA A 44 23.03 -0.04 11.85
C ALA A 44 23.20 1.25 12.67
N GLY A 45 23.13 2.37 11.97
CA GLY A 45 22.99 3.69 12.55
C GLY A 45 21.74 3.81 13.41
N THR A 46 21.83 4.74 14.37
CA THR A 46 20.85 4.84 15.46
C THR A 46 20.25 6.23 15.53
N LEU A 47 18.93 6.27 15.71
CA LEU A 47 18.13 7.46 16.01
C LEU A 47 17.17 7.12 17.15
N LYS A 48 17.66 7.17 18.39
CA LYS A 48 16.92 6.72 19.58
C LYS A 48 16.81 7.81 20.64
N GLY A 49 15.61 8.40 20.77
CA GLY A 49 15.28 9.19 21.95
C GLY A 49 15.04 8.31 23.17
N TYR A 50 15.00 8.92 24.35
CA TYR A 50 14.81 8.19 25.60
C TYR A 50 13.35 7.82 25.84
N SER A 51 12.43 8.76 25.59
CA SER A 51 10.99 8.60 25.78
C SER A 51 10.20 9.43 24.75
N SER A 52 8.88 9.34 24.75
CA SER A 52 8.03 10.16 23.88
C SER A 52 8.15 11.67 24.14
N THR A 53 8.49 12.07 25.38
CA THR A 53 8.70 13.46 25.78
C THR A 53 10.15 13.91 25.68
N GLU A 54 11.10 12.99 25.86
CA GLU A 54 12.54 13.18 25.61
C GLU A 54 12.91 12.54 24.28
N ASN A 55 12.24 13.00 23.24
CA ASN A 55 12.37 12.47 21.88
C ASN A 55 13.48 13.17 21.10
N ILE A 56 13.82 12.58 19.96
CA ILE A 56 14.63 13.25 18.93
C ILE A 56 13.68 13.80 17.87
N SER A 57 13.72 15.11 17.60
CA SER A 57 12.77 15.76 16.69
C SER A 57 13.37 16.83 15.78
N GLY A 58 12.64 17.24 14.74
CA GLY A 58 13.08 18.31 13.83
C GLY A 58 14.40 18.05 13.11
N ILE A 59 14.78 16.78 12.94
CA ILE A 59 16.03 16.41 12.26
C ILE A 59 15.87 16.62 10.76
N THR A 60 16.85 17.27 10.13
CA THR A 60 16.96 17.38 8.68
C THR A 60 18.26 16.71 8.22
N PHE A 61 18.15 15.73 7.34
CA PHE A 61 19.27 15.22 6.54
C PHE A 61 19.20 15.84 5.16
N ASP A 62 20.17 16.67 4.81
CA ASP A 62 20.20 17.42 3.56
C ASP A 62 21.40 17.01 2.73
N THR A 63 21.17 16.28 1.66
CA THR A 63 22.24 15.85 0.74
C THR A 63 23.27 14.96 1.46
N VAL A 64 22.81 13.79 1.92
CA VAL A 64 23.67 12.72 2.44
C VAL A 64 23.92 11.70 1.32
N MET A 65 25.13 11.65 0.79
CA MET A 65 25.55 10.65 -0.20
C MET A 65 26.07 9.41 0.53
N MET A 66 25.51 8.25 0.20
CA MET A 66 25.92 6.96 0.78
C MET A 66 26.93 6.26 -0.15
N PRO A 67 27.78 5.36 0.36
CA PRO A 67 28.75 4.66 -0.47
C PRO A 67 28.07 3.89 -1.60
N GLY A 68 28.53 4.10 -2.84
CA GLY A 68 27.97 3.43 -4.03
C GLY A 68 26.60 3.95 -4.50
N SER A 69 26.02 4.98 -3.86
CA SER A 69 24.77 5.57 -4.32
C SER A 69 24.97 6.49 -5.53
N THR A 70 24.00 6.51 -6.45
CA THR A 70 23.99 7.40 -7.62
C THR A 70 23.39 8.78 -7.33
N GLY A 71 22.89 8.99 -6.10
CA GLY A 71 22.29 10.23 -5.64
C GLY A 71 22.17 10.24 -4.10
N PRO A 72 21.70 11.35 -3.50
CA PRO A 72 21.56 11.44 -2.06
C PRO A 72 20.52 10.44 -1.54
N ALA A 73 20.75 9.94 -0.33
CA ALA A 73 19.82 9.04 0.33
C ALA A 73 18.47 9.72 0.58
N THR A 74 17.41 8.97 0.35
CA THR A 74 16.02 9.46 0.28
C THR A 74 15.19 9.02 1.47
N ASN A 75 15.70 8.07 2.24
CA ASN A 75 15.06 7.50 3.43
C ASN A 75 16.13 7.03 4.43
N LEU A 76 15.72 6.81 5.69
CA LEU A 76 16.62 6.36 6.75
C LEU A 76 17.23 4.96 6.49
N TYR A 77 16.59 4.14 5.67
CA TYR A 77 17.07 2.80 5.34
C TYR A 77 18.28 2.84 4.39
N GLU A 78 18.23 3.65 3.33
CA GLU A 78 19.39 3.93 2.46
C GLU A 78 20.55 4.52 3.25
N MET A 79 20.22 5.33 4.27
CA MET A 79 21.14 5.85 5.27
C MET A 79 21.60 4.81 6.30
N ASN A 80 21.23 3.53 6.23
CA ASN A 80 21.54 2.52 7.26
C ASN A 80 21.17 2.94 8.70
N ILE A 81 20.24 3.88 8.91
CA ILE A 81 19.72 4.29 10.23
C ILE A 81 18.48 3.46 10.53
N ILE A 82 18.71 2.23 10.95
CA ILE A 82 17.65 1.23 11.17
C ILE A 82 17.23 1.18 12.66
N ASN A 83 18.18 1.41 13.56
CA ASN A 83 17.95 1.35 15.01
C ASN A 83 17.26 2.63 15.50
N LYS A 84 15.93 2.65 15.49
CA LYS A 84 15.14 3.87 15.75
C LYS A 84 14.09 3.69 16.85
N ALA A 85 13.95 4.69 17.72
CA ALA A 85 12.94 4.74 18.79
C ALA A 85 12.73 6.19 19.25
N ASN A 86 11.54 6.54 19.75
CA ASN A 86 11.27 7.86 20.36
C ASN A 86 11.77 9.04 19.51
N TYR A 87 11.37 9.10 18.24
CA TYR A 87 11.78 10.13 17.29
C TYR A 87 10.59 10.63 16.47
N THR A 88 10.62 11.88 16.02
CA THR A 88 9.72 12.37 14.96
C THR A 88 10.37 12.17 13.60
N GLN A 89 9.58 11.86 12.57
CA GLN A 89 10.10 11.60 11.22
C GLN A 89 11.03 12.74 10.75
N PRO A 90 12.31 12.46 10.43
CA PRO A 90 13.22 13.45 9.88
C PRO A 90 12.79 13.94 8.50
N THR A 91 13.08 15.21 8.22
CA THR A 91 13.06 15.76 6.86
C THR A 91 14.29 15.27 6.12
N ILE A 92 14.12 14.65 4.95
CA ILE A 92 15.24 14.17 4.13
C ILE A 92 15.21 14.93 2.81
N LEU A 93 16.29 15.65 2.51
CA LEU A 93 16.47 16.46 1.31
C LEU A 93 17.58 15.88 0.43
N PRO A 94 17.43 15.96 -0.91
CA PRO A 94 16.24 16.43 -1.61
C PRO A 94 15.05 15.49 -1.37
N THR A 95 13.86 16.07 -1.15
CA THR A 95 12.63 15.29 -1.03
C THR A 95 12.39 14.58 -2.35
N GLN A 96 12.56 13.27 -2.38
CA GLN A 96 11.98 12.47 -3.46
C GLN A 96 10.50 12.36 -3.14
N THR A 97 9.64 12.92 -3.99
CA THR A 97 8.25 12.50 -3.99
C THR A 97 8.26 11.01 -4.30
N SER A 98 7.70 10.19 -3.40
CA SER A 98 7.51 8.79 -3.74
C SER A 98 6.78 8.75 -5.08
N LYS A 99 7.30 7.97 -6.03
CA LYS A 99 6.58 7.76 -7.29
C LYS A 99 5.16 7.32 -6.89
N PRO A 100 4.10 8.01 -7.36
CA PRO A 100 2.74 7.63 -7.01
C PRO A 100 2.58 6.13 -7.26
N ILE A 101 2.06 5.40 -6.26
CA ILE A 101 1.76 3.98 -6.44
C ILE A 101 0.82 3.89 -7.63
N GLN A 102 1.31 3.34 -8.74
CA GLN A 102 0.47 3.11 -9.90
C GLN A 102 -0.54 2.03 -9.51
N ARG A 103 -1.83 2.33 -9.65
CA ARG A 103 -2.95 1.39 -9.48
C ARG A 103 -3.45 0.97 -10.86
N PRO A 104 -2.71 0.15 -11.62
CA PRO A 104 -3.19 -0.32 -12.92
C PRO A 104 -4.48 -1.13 -12.73
N ASN A 105 -5.40 -1.05 -13.70
CA ASN A 105 -6.57 -1.92 -13.71
C ASN A 105 -6.13 -3.35 -14.05
N LEU A 106 -5.96 -4.18 -13.02
CA LEU A 106 -5.53 -5.58 -13.16
C LEU A 106 -6.55 -6.44 -13.92
N ALA A 107 -7.82 -6.05 -13.92
CA ALA A 107 -8.92 -6.77 -14.56
C ALA A 107 -9.06 -6.44 -16.05
N ARG A 108 -8.41 -5.39 -16.57
CA ARG A 108 -8.55 -4.95 -17.96
C ARG A 108 -8.24 -6.08 -18.95
N ASN A 109 -9.17 -6.37 -19.85
CA ASN A 109 -9.09 -7.41 -20.89
C ASN A 109 -8.81 -8.82 -20.34
N LYS A 110 -9.23 -9.10 -19.11
CA LYS A 110 -9.09 -10.42 -18.49
C LYS A 110 -10.32 -11.30 -18.71
N PRO A 111 -10.18 -12.64 -18.69
CA PRO A 111 -11.34 -13.53 -18.72
C PRO A 111 -12.27 -13.25 -17.54
N ALA A 112 -13.57 -13.25 -17.83
CA ALA A 112 -14.60 -12.94 -16.86
C ALA A 112 -15.77 -13.92 -16.98
N TYR A 113 -16.36 -14.29 -15.85
CA TYR A 113 -17.35 -15.35 -15.72
C TYR A 113 -18.48 -14.90 -14.80
N ALA A 114 -19.68 -15.43 -15.02
CA ALA A 114 -20.84 -15.07 -14.23
C ALA A 114 -21.78 -16.27 -14.02
N SER A 115 -22.61 -16.19 -12.99
CA SER A 115 -23.68 -17.16 -12.72
C SER A 115 -24.74 -17.18 -13.83
N SER A 116 -25.02 -16.03 -14.41
CA SER A 116 -25.95 -15.86 -15.53
C SER A 116 -25.56 -14.66 -16.39
N SER A 117 -26.15 -14.55 -17.58
CA SER A 117 -25.83 -13.47 -18.52
C SER A 117 -27.01 -13.16 -19.42
N LYS A 118 -27.63 -12.00 -19.18
CA LYS A 118 -28.45 -11.27 -20.17
C LYS A 118 -27.59 -10.34 -21.03
N ALA A 119 -26.46 -9.89 -20.48
CA ALA A 119 -25.35 -9.28 -21.20
C ALA A 119 -24.04 -9.92 -20.73
N ALA A 120 -23.03 -10.00 -21.59
CA ALA A 120 -21.88 -10.87 -21.39
C ALA A 120 -20.92 -10.34 -20.31
N PRO A 121 -20.28 -11.22 -19.52
CA PRO A 121 -19.40 -10.82 -18.42
C PRO A 121 -18.16 -10.04 -18.88
N TYR A 122 -17.57 -10.38 -20.04
CA TYR A 122 -16.34 -9.73 -20.52
C TYR A 122 -16.48 -8.22 -20.79
N LEU A 123 -17.70 -7.70 -20.89
CA LEU A 123 -17.98 -6.28 -21.10
C LEU A 123 -17.53 -5.42 -19.91
N THR A 124 -17.64 -5.93 -18.69
CA THR A 124 -17.15 -5.25 -17.45
C THR A 124 -15.63 -4.96 -17.42
N VAL A 125 -14.85 -5.57 -18.32
CA VAL A 125 -13.39 -5.49 -18.34
C VAL A 125 -12.84 -4.98 -19.68
N ASP A 126 -13.73 -4.64 -20.62
CA ASP A 126 -13.39 -4.07 -21.94
C ASP A 126 -13.09 -2.57 -21.89
N GLY A 127 -13.21 -1.96 -20.71
CA GLY A 127 -12.88 -0.59 -20.37
C GLY A 127 -13.68 0.46 -21.13
N ASP A 128 -14.82 0.06 -21.68
CA ASP A 128 -15.88 0.93 -22.14
C ASP A 128 -16.98 0.96 -21.07
N TYR A 129 -17.10 2.08 -20.36
CA TYR A 129 -18.12 2.25 -19.30
C TYR A 129 -19.56 2.35 -19.82
N THR A 130 -19.78 2.22 -21.14
CA THR A 130 -21.11 2.14 -21.75
C THR A 130 -21.57 0.71 -22.02
N THR A 131 -20.67 -0.27 -21.89
CA THR A 131 -20.99 -1.68 -21.97
C THR A 131 -21.14 -2.26 -20.56
N ARG A 132 -21.87 -3.37 -20.44
CA ARG A 132 -22.19 -3.94 -19.14
C ARG A 132 -22.41 -5.45 -19.17
N TRP A 133 -22.03 -6.12 -18.10
CA TRP A 133 -22.63 -7.39 -17.72
C TRP A 133 -24.03 -7.14 -17.14
N GLY A 134 -24.93 -8.09 -17.34
CA GLY A 134 -26.24 -8.08 -16.71
C GLY A 134 -26.65 -9.50 -16.36
N SER A 135 -27.02 -9.73 -15.11
CA SER A 135 -27.53 -11.02 -14.64
C SER A 135 -29.02 -11.22 -14.91
N ASN A 136 -29.51 -12.41 -14.61
CA ASN A 136 -30.93 -12.69 -14.43
C ASN A 136 -31.53 -11.88 -13.27
N TYR A 137 -32.86 -11.80 -13.24
CA TYR A 137 -33.58 -10.99 -12.25
C TYR A 137 -33.84 -11.79 -10.97
N THR A 138 -32.75 -12.31 -10.42
CA THR A 138 -32.69 -13.23 -9.29
C THR A 138 -31.61 -12.76 -8.32
N ASP A 139 -31.85 -12.95 -7.02
CA ASP A 139 -30.80 -12.73 -6.01
C ASP A 139 -29.76 -13.86 -6.08
N ASN A 140 -28.64 -13.71 -5.37
CA ASN A 140 -27.53 -14.69 -5.35
C ASN A 140 -26.85 -14.89 -6.71
N GLU A 141 -26.68 -13.80 -7.46
CA GLU A 141 -25.92 -13.79 -8.71
C GLU A 141 -24.49 -13.32 -8.42
N TRP A 142 -23.54 -13.86 -9.18
CA TRP A 142 -22.13 -13.54 -9.03
C TRP A 142 -21.46 -13.31 -10.38
N TYR A 143 -20.37 -12.57 -10.30
CA TYR A 143 -19.47 -12.30 -11.41
C TYR A 143 -18.02 -12.32 -10.89
N TYR A 144 -17.10 -12.96 -11.60
CA TYR A 144 -15.68 -12.95 -11.24
C TYR A 144 -14.74 -12.79 -12.44
N VAL A 145 -13.54 -12.28 -12.16
CA VAL A 145 -12.44 -12.10 -13.11
C VAL A 145 -11.30 -13.04 -12.77
N ASP A 146 -10.71 -13.67 -13.79
CA ASP A 146 -9.41 -14.34 -13.70
C ASP A 146 -8.29 -13.38 -14.09
N LEU A 147 -7.48 -12.92 -13.12
CA LEU A 147 -6.38 -11.98 -13.38
C LEU A 147 -5.23 -12.61 -14.20
N GLY A 148 -5.24 -13.94 -14.39
CA GLY A 148 -4.27 -14.74 -15.13
C GLY A 148 -3.10 -15.23 -14.27
N SER A 149 -2.83 -14.58 -13.14
CA SER A 149 -1.83 -14.98 -12.14
C SER A 149 -2.20 -14.41 -10.77
N SER A 150 -1.55 -14.90 -9.72
CA SER A 150 -1.69 -14.34 -8.38
C SER A 150 -1.09 -12.92 -8.33
N MET A 151 -1.90 -11.92 -7.96
CA MET A 151 -1.57 -10.50 -7.91
C MET A 151 -1.90 -9.91 -6.53
N ASP A 152 -1.19 -8.86 -6.13
CA ASP A 152 -1.58 -8.05 -4.97
C ASP A 152 -2.75 -7.13 -5.34
N ILE A 153 -3.87 -7.27 -4.63
CA ILE A 153 -5.10 -6.51 -4.87
C ILE A 153 -5.46 -5.76 -3.60
N ASP A 154 -5.74 -4.47 -3.71
CA ASP A 154 -6.11 -3.61 -2.57
C ASP A 154 -7.33 -2.71 -2.84
N GLU A 155 -7.85 -2.72 -4.06
CA GLU A 155 -8.99 -1.90 -4.49
C GLU A 155 -9.80 -2.61 -5.58
N VAL A 156 -11.12 -2.56 -5.45
CA VAL A 156 -12.09 -2.95 -6.48
C VAL A 156 -13.00 -1.76 -6.76
N LYS A 157 -13.24 -1.47 -8.04
CA LYS A 157 -14.23 -0.47 -8.47
C LYS A 157 -15.38 -1.17 -9.17
N LEU A 158 -16.60 -0.89 -8.72
CA LEU A 158 -17.82 -1.35 -9.37
C LEU A 158 -18.52 -0.14 -9.98
N TYR A 159 -18.81 -0.22 -11.27
CA TYR A 159 -19.58 0.80 -11.98
C TYR A 159 -20.97 0.23 -12.21
N TRP A 160 -21.87 0.45 -11.26
CA TRP A 160 -23.24 -0.02 -11.38
C TRP A 160 -24.00 0.79 -12.41
N GLU A 161 -24.81 0.08 -13.17
CA GLU A 161 -25.86 0.67 -13.98
C GLU A 161 -27.11 0.97 -13.13
N THR A 162 -28.24 1.28 -13.77
CA THR A 162 -29.52 1.47 -13.04
C THR A 162 -29.87 0.26 -12.14
N ALA A 163 -29.44 -0.95 -12.52
CA ALA A 163 -29.63 -2.18 -11.77
C ALA A 163 -28.37 -2.52 -10.96
N TYR A 164 -28.50 -2.57 -9.62
CA TYR A 164 -27.35 -2.66 -8.71
C TYR A 164 -27.59 -3.65 -7.56
N GLY A 165 -26.51 -3.99 -6.84
CA GLY A 165 -26.59 -4.79 -5.62
C GLY A 165 -26.80 -3.93 -4.38
N LYS A 166 -27.88 -4.15 -3.64
CA LYS A 166 -28.09 -3.56 -2.30
C LYS A 166 -27.26 -4.27 -1.24
N SER A 167 -27.22 -5.61 -1.32
CA SER A 167 -26.33 -6.42 -0.51
C SER A 167 -25.41 -7.22 -1.41
N TYR A 168 -24.11 -7.13 -1.17
CA TYR A 168 -23.10 -7.87 -1.92
C TYR A 168 -21.80 -8.01 -1.13
N ARG A 169 -20.92 -8.88 -1.63
CA ARG A 169 -19.57 -9.11 -1.12
C ARG A 169 -18.55 -8.98 -2.24
N ILE A 170 -17.36 -8.49 -1.90
CA ILE A 170 -16.16 -8.67 -2.72
C ILE A 170 -15.37 -9.81 -2.12
N GLN A 171 -15.00 -10.75 -2.97
CA GLN A 171 -14.30 -11.96 -2.58
C GLN A 171 -13.08 -12.17 -3.46
N VAL A 172 -12.08 -12.82 -2.88
CA VAL A 172 -10.86 -13.23 -3.60
C VAL A 172 -10.66 -14.74 -3.48
N SER A 173 -9.96 -15.31 -4.45
CA SER A 173 -9.66 -16.75 -4.49
C SER A 173 -8.37 -17.02 -5.25
N ASP A 174 -7.69 -18.11 -4.91
CA ASP A 174 -6.55 -18.64 -5.67
C ASP A 174 -6.95 -19.75 -6.66
N ASP A 175 -8.14 -20.35 -6.50
CA ASP A 175 -8.58 -21.56 -7.22
C ASP A 175 -9.98 -21.46 -7.86
N ALA A 176 -10.66 -20.32 -7.70
CA ALA A 176 -12.04 -20.06 -8.12
C ALA A 176 -13.11 -20.97 -7.48
N ALA A 177 -12.74 -21.78 -6.48
CA ALA A 177 -13.62 -22.69 -5.76
C ALA A 177 -13.82 -22.24 -4.30
N ASN A 178 -12.73 -21.87 -3.64
CA ASN A 178 -12.71 -21.40 -2.26
C ASN A 178 -12.56 -19.88 -2.22
N TRP A 179 -13.56 -19.21 -1.65
CA TRP A 179 -13.66 -17.75 -1.71
C TRP A 179 -13.56 -17.15 -0.32
N LYS A 180 -12.71 -16.12 -0.19
CA LYS A 180 -12.54 -15.34 1.03
C LYS A 180 -13.14 -13.96 0.87
N ASP A 181 -14.01 -13.56 1.80
CA ASP A 181 -14.56 -12.20 1.85
C ASP A 181 -13.46 -11.20 2.21
N VAL A 182 -13.34 -10.13 1.41
CA VAL A 182 -12.50 -8.95 1.70
C VAL A 182 -13.32 -7.69 1.93
N TYR A 183 -14.61 -7.70 1.56
CA TYR A 183 -15.57 -6.63 1.81
C TYR A 183 -17.01 -7.16 1.77
N SER A 184 -17.92 -6.51 2.49
CA SER A 184 -19.37 -6.76 2.42
C SER A 184 -20.17 -5.50 2.73
N THR A 185 -21.33 -5.35 2.09
CA THR A 185 -22.32 -4.31 2.41
C THR A 185 -23.74 -4.87 2.31
N THR A 186 -24.69 -4.21 2.98
CA THR A 186 -26.14 -4.46 2.89
C THR A 186 -26.94 -3.19 2.55
N THR A 187 -26.24 -2.10 2.25
CA THR A 187 -26.82 -0.77 2.05
C THR A 187 -26.28 -0.11 0.78
N GLY A 188 -25.87 -0.90 -0.22
CA GLY A 188 -25.45 -0.38 -1.51
C GLY A 188 -26.54 0.47 -2.17
N ASP A 189 -26.12 1.53 -2.85
CA ASP A 189 -26.96 2.57 -3.47
C ASP A 189 -26.76 2.70 -4.99
N GLY A 190 -25.88 1.88 -5.58
CA GLY A 190 -25.58 1.88 -7.01
C GLY A 190 -24.50 2.90 -7.37
N GLY A 191 -24.47 3.36 -8.62
CA GLY A 191 -23.43 4.28 -9.09
C GLY A 191 -22.01 3.70 -9.02
N LEU A 192 -21.04 4.49 -8.57
CA LEU A 192 -19.65 4.07 -8.45
C LEU A 192 -19.31 3.69 -7.01
N ASP A 193 -18.97 2.42 -6.80
CA ASP A 193 -18.37 1.95 -5.55
C ASP A 193 -16.84 1.85 -5.70
N VAL A 194 -16.10 2.52 -4.81
CA VAL A 194 -14.64 2.38 -4.68
C VAL A 194 -14.32 1.66 -3.37
N ILE A 195 -14.00 0.38 -3.46
CA ILE A 195 -13.86 -0.52 -2.32
C ILE A 195 -12.39 -0.78 -2.07
N ARG A 196 -11.85 -0.30 -0.95
CA ARG A 196 -10.46 -0.53 -0.52
C ARG A 196 -10.40 -1.51 0.64
N PHE A 197 -9.39 -2.38 0.62
CA PHE A 197 -9.16 -3.38 1.67
C PHE A 197 -7.65 -3.62 1.87
N THR A 198 -7.29 -4.34 2.93
CA THR A 198 -5.90 -4.73 3.17
C THR A 198 -5.36 -5.49 1.96
N PRO A 199 -4.20 -5.09 1.39
CA PRO A 199 -3.62 -5.77 0.23
C PRO A 199 -3.61 -7.28 0.42
N THR A 200 -4.26 -7.97 -0.51
CA THR A 200 -4.44 -9.42 -0.47
C THR A 200 -3.98 -10.00 -1.78
N LYS A 201 -3.12 -11.01 -1.69
CA LYS A 201 -2.61 -11.73 -2.84
C LYS A 201 -3.61 -12.80 -3.27
N ALA A 202 -4.07 -12.75 -4.52
CA ALA A 202 -5.01 -13.72 -5.09
C ALA A 202 -5.01 -13.69 -6.62
N ARG A 203 -5.56 -14.73 -7.27
CA ARG A 203 -5.71 -14.78 -8.74
C ARG A 203 -7.09 -14.34 -9.23
N TYR A 204 -8.14 -14.62 -8.45
CA TYR A 204 -9.52 -14.37 -8.84
C TYR A 204 -10.16 -13.34 -7.91
N VAL A 205 -11.02 -12.49 -8.49
CA VAL A 205 -11.81 -11.49 -7.76
C VAL A 205 -13.27 -11.64 -8.16
N ARG A 206 -14.18 -11.71 -7.18
CA ARG A 206 -15.63 -11.92 -7.39
C ARG A 206 -16.46 -10.85 -6.70
N MET A 207 -17.45 -10.34 -7.42
CA MET A 207 -18.63 -9.70 -6.85
C MET A 207 -19.69 -10.79 -6.65
N ASN A 208 -20.16 -10.96 -5.42
CA ASN A 208 -21.22 -11.89 -5.07
C ASN A 208 -22.42 -11.11 -4.50
N GLY A 209 -23.46 -10.92 -5.32
CA GLY A 209 -24.66 -10.17 -4.96
C GLY A 209 -25.66 -11.06 -4.25
N THR A 210 -26.10 -10.66 -3.05
CA THR A 210 -27.03 -11.43 -2.22
C THR A 210 -28.42 -10.80 -2.13
N LEU A 211 -28.55 -9.50 -2.41
CA LEU A 211 -29.85 -8.83 -2.53
C LEU A 211 -29.78 -7.72 -3.58
N ARG A 212 -30.71 -7.75 -4.54
CA ARG A 212 -30.83 -6.71 -5.58
C ARG A 212 -31.38 -5.41 -5.00
N GLY A 213 -30.91 -4.28 -5.53
CA GLY A 213 -31.40 -2.95 -5.17
C GLY A 213 -32.64 -2.50 -5.93
N THR A 214 -33.00 -3.21 -7.00
CA THR A 214 -34.17 -2.92 -7.84
C THR A 214 -34.91 -4.21 -8.20
N ILE A 215 -36.00 -4.10 -8.96
CA ILE A 215 -36.71 -5.26 -9.54
C ILE A 215 -35.90 -5.97 -10.63
N TYR A 216 -34.90 -5.30 -11.21
CA TYR A 216 -33.97 -5.86 -12.19
C TYR A 216 -32.88 -6.69 -11.51
N GLY A 217 -31.99 -7.31 -12.30
CA GLY A 217 -30.83 -8.05 -11.82
C GLY A 217 -29.71 -7.15 -11.26
N TYR A 218 -28.50 -7.68 -11.22
CA TYR A 218 -27.24 -6.94 -11.06
C TYR A 218 -26.70 -6.56 -12.44
N SER A 219 -26.15 -5.36 -12.57
CA SER A 219 -25.54 -4.87 -13.80
C SER A 219 -24.32 -4.00 -13.53
N LEU A 220 -23.19 -4.37 -14.14
CA LEU A 220 -21.85 -3.81 -13.94
C LEU A 220 -21.17 -3.54 -15.27
#